data_AF-A0A959CLY4-F1
#
_entry.id   AF-A0A959CLY4-F1
#
_cell.length_a   1.000
_cell.length_b   1.000
_cell.length_c   1.000
_cell.angle_alpha   90.00
_cell.angle_beta   90.00
_cell.angle_gamma   90.00
#
_symmetry.space_group_name_H-M   'P 1'
#
loop_
_entity.id
_entity.type
_entity.pdbx_description
1 polymer ?
#
loop_
_entity_poly.entity_id
_entity_poly.type
_entity_poly.pdbx_seq_one_letter_code
_entity_poly.pdbx_strand_id
1 'polypeptide(L)'
;MKHLSTILILPLCLLNLAYAQLPPQNYFQGYQRTLHGFPFSYHSPLPDVSASLIVRANNKFRPIEWETAPIPENFEAEFAYFIWAYGMDTDVKRFHFDLYVNGEKNLSFTNPRSNDEPEWSIDGKDGTRLSFYVTLIDKYKDQMGFAVLKLPKAMLTPGEPVRLQVDGEDAGGDIWYMTFKAGIYEKVTIEQEKVVMKEEGKRYAIARVEFMHLGDKAPCQVSVAGRKVNTVLPPGRSTLELKLPVMEKPTAYTAKIKIGDRPAAEFPFTMKPVKEWTVYLVQHTHTDIGYTRPQTEILPEHLRYLDYALDYCDQTDAYPDNARFRWTCEASWAVREYLKSRPKEQVDRLLTRIEEGRIEVTGMFFNFCEVVDEAGLAAQARTASQFRELNIPITAAMQNDVNGIGWCLAEYFHGTGLKYLVMGQHGHRARIPFGQPTAFWWESPSGKRLLAYRSEHYMHGNTL
;
A
#
# COMPACT_ATOMS: atom_id res chain seq x y z
N MET A 1 45.24 17.03 39.83
CA MET A 1 44.21 18.07 40.03
C MET A 1 43.53 18.28 38.69
N LYS A 2 42.36 17.67 38.50
CA LYS A 2 41.56 17.74 37.27
C LYS A 2 40.64 18.96 37.38
N HIS A 3 40.73 19.90 36.44
CA HIS A 3 39.75 20.97 36.31
C HIS A 3 38.47 20.40 35.68
N LEU A 4 37.42 20.34 36.50
CA LEU A 4 36.05 20.01 36.10
C LEU A 4 35.41 21.29 35.56
N SER A 5 35.27 21.40 34.24
CA SER A 5 34.42 22.43 33.64
C SER A 5 33.00 21.88 33.57
N THR A 6 32.20 22.23 34.57
CA THR A 6 30.77 21.95 34.63
C THR A 6 30.07 22.79 33.57
N ILE A 7 29.78 22.19 32.41
CA ILE A 7 28.85 22.77 31.44
C ILE A 7 27.44 22.58 32.00
N LEU A 8 26.89 23.67 32.51
CA LEU A 8 25.50 23.79 32.94
C LEU A 8 24.60 23.69 31.69
N ILE A 9 24.05 22.51 31.41
CA ILE A 9 22.99 22.36 30.41
C ILE A 9 21.69 22.87 31.04
N LEU A 10 21.33 24.11 30.69
CA LEU A 10 20.00 24.68 30.92
C LEU A 10 18.95 23.83 30.17
N PRO A 11 17.91 23.28 30.81
CA PRO A 11 16.72 22.84 30.11
C PRO A 11 15.80 24.06 29.99
N LEU A 12 16.02 24.90 28.98
CA LEU A 12 15.12 26.02 28.70
C LEU A 12 14.17 25.66 27.55
N CYS A 13 12.90 25.46 27.93
CA CYS A 13 11.71 25.67 27.10
C CYS A 13 11.55 24.84 25.80
N LEU A 14 11.01 23.62 25.91
CA LEU A 14 10.35 22.94 24.78
C LEU A 14 8.91 22.50 25.06
N LEU A 15 8.27 23.01 26.12
CA LEU A 15 6.91 22.60 26.51
C LEU A 15 5.77 23.50 25.97
N ASN A 16 6.05 24.54 25.18
CA ASN A 16 5.01 25.48 24.72
C ASN A 16 4.55 25.31 23.26
N LEU A 17 5.17 24.44 22.45
CA LEU A 17 4.84 24.36 21.01
C LEU A 17 3.62 23.48 20.70
N ALA A 18 3.35 22.44 21.50
CA ALA A 18 2.17 21.58 21.33
C ALA A 18 0.88 22.21 21.89
N TYR A 19 0.98 23.04 22.93
CA TYR A 19 -0.19 23.68 23.56
C TYR A 19 -0.94 24.63 22.61
N ALA A 20 -0.23 25.27 21.68
CA ALA A 20 -0.80 26.25 20.75
C ALA A 20 -1.77 25.65 19.73
N GLN A 21 -1.70 24.33 19.48
CA GLN A 21 -2.59 23.63 18.56
C GLN A 21 -3.59 22.71 19.28
N LEU A 22 -3.69 22.76 20.62
CA LEU A 22 -4.63 21.90 21.33
C LEU A 22 -6.06 22.03 20.77
N PRO A 23 -6.83 20.93 20.78
CA PRO A 23 -8.20 20.97 20.33
C PRO A 23 -9.04 21.89 21.25
N PRO A 24 -10.22 22.33 20.79
CA PRO A 24 -11.18 22.96 21.68
C PRO A 24 -11.44 22.05 22.88
N GLN A 25 -11.62 22.63 24.07
CA GLN A 25 -11.75 21.87 25.33
C GLN A 25 -12.99 20.96 25.40
N ASN A 26 -13.83 20.97 24.37
CA ASN A 26 -15.01 20.14 24.24
C ASN A 26 -14.93 19.05 23.16
N TYR A 27 -13.78 18.85 22.50
CA TYR A 27 -13.54 17.72 21.62
C TYR A 27 -12.75 16.62 22.33
N PHE A 28 -13.25 15.39 22.24
CA PHE A 28 -12.75 14.22 22.93
C PHE A 28 -12.64 13.03 21.99
N GLN A 29 -11.80 12.08 22.38
CA GLN A 29 -11.69 10.82 21.67
C GLN A 29 -12.92 9.95 21.88
N GLY A 30 -13.52 9.51 20.78
CA GLY A 30 -14.72 8.69 20.74
C GLY A 30 -14.47 7.18 20.90
N TYR A 31 -13.21 6.71 20.90
CA TYR A 31 -12.88 5.30 21.11
C TYR A 31 -11.72 5.13 22.11
N GLN A 32 -12.00 4.55 23.27
CA GLN A 32 -11.02 4.30 24.33
C GLN A 32 -10.91 2.81 24.64
N ARG A 33 -12.03 2.11 24.81
CA ARG A 33 -12.05 0.72 25.28
C ARG A 33 -13.21 -0.06 24.67
N THR A 34 -12.93 -1.24 24.13
CA THR A 34 -13.97 -2.19 23.72
C THR A 34 -14.70 -2.75 24.95
N LEU A 35 -16.03 -2.77 24.91
CA LEU A 35 -16.86 -3.49 25.89
C LEU A 35 -17.42 -4.77 25.29
N HIS A 36 -17.99 -4.69 24.09
CA HIS A 36 -18.58 -5.83 23.39
C HIS A 36 -18.45 -5.67 21.86
N GLY A 37 -18.58 -6.77 21.12
CA GLY A 37 -18.57 -6.77 19.66
C GLY A 37 -17.64 -7.82 19.04
N PHE A 38 -17.83 -8.09 17.74
CA PHE A 38 -17.01 -9.04 17.02
C PHE A 38 -15.71 -8.39 16.52
N PRO A 39 -14.52 -8.85 16.96
CA PRO A 39 -13.26 -8.30 16.49
C PRO A 39 -12.99 -8.69 15.04
N PHE A 40 -12.51 -7.74 14.25
CA PHE A 40 -12.15 -7.95 12.85
C PHE A 40 -10.86 -7.20 12.50
N SER A 41 -10.26 -7.53 11.36
CA SER A 41 -9.09 -6.83 10.83
C SER A 41 -9.38 -6.35 9.43
N TYR A 42 -9.39 -5.04 9.24
CA TYR A 42 -9.66 -4.39 7.96
C TYR A 42 -8.89 -3.09 7.85
N HIS A 43 -8.42 -2.74 6.66
CA HIS A 43 -7.73 -1.46 6.45
C HIS A 43 -8.64 -0.27 6.77
N SER A 44 -8.03 0.88 7.11
CA SER A 44 -8.75 2.07 7.58
C SER A 44 -8.13 3.35 7.00
N PRO A 45 -8.75 4.53 7.21
CA PRO A 45 -8.15 5.82 6.86
C PRO A 45 -6.86 6.13 7.64
N LEU A 46 -6.56 5.36 8.69
CA LEU A 46 -5.33 5.44 9.48
C LEU A 46 -4.37 4.32 9.01
N PRO A 47 -3.20 4.66 8.43
CA PRO A 47 -2.32 3.68 7.77
C PRO A 47 -1.91 2.49 8.64
N ASP A 48 -1.69 2.73 9.93
CA ASP A 48 -1.19 1.72 10.88
C ASP A 48 -2.30 1.06 11.71
N VAL A 49 -3.57 1.29 11.37
CA VAL A 49 -4.72 0.75 12.11
C VAL A 49 -5.51 -0.19 11.22
N SER A 50 -5.54 -1.46 11.62
CA SER A 50 -6.41 -2.47 11.01
C SER A 50 -7.41 -3.11 11.96
N ALA A 51 -7.18 -3.05 13.27
CA ALA A 51 -8.07 -3.66 14.24
C ALA A 51 -9.41 -2.90 14.32
N SER A 52 -10.52 -3.62 14.18
CA SER A 52 -11.88 -3.05 14.19
C SER A 52 -12.88 -3.93 14.93
N LEU A 53 -14.08 -3.40 15.17
CA LEU A 53 -15.27 -4.14 15.54
C LEU A 53 -16.28 -4.04 14.40
N ILE A 54 -16.88 -5.17 14.01
CA ILE A 54 -17.85 -5.23 12.90
C ILE A 54 -19.25 -5.60 13.42
N VAL A 55 -20.26 -4.93 12.87
CA VAL A 55 -21.67 -5.33 12.93
C VAL A 55 -22.23 -5.34 11.50
N ARG A 56 -23.28 -6.14 11.26
CA ARG A 56 -23.97 -6.20 9.97
C ARG A 56 -25.46 -6.03 10.16
N ALA A 57 -26.16 -5.66 9.09
CA ALA A 57 -27.61 -5.57 9.03
C ALA A 57 -28.30 -6.96 8.97
N ASN A 58 -27.94 -7.84 9.92
CA ASN A 58 -28.63 -9.11 10.18
C ASN A 58 -28.40 -9.60 11.63
N ASN A 59 -29.32 -10.41 12.14
CA ASN A 59 -29.29 -10.94 13.51
C ASN A 59 -28.11 -11.86 13.89
N LYS A 60 -27.22 -12.22 12.95
CA LYS A 60 -26.05 -13.07 13.27
C LYS A 60 -24.94 -12.27 13.94
N PHE A 61 -24.97 -10.94 13.80
CA PHE A 61 -24.00 -10.05 14.43
C PHE A 61 -24.63 -9.37 15.62
N ARG A 62 -24.00 -9.51 16.79
CA ARG A 62 -24.41 -8.78 17.99
C ARG A 62 -24.01 -7.30 17.86
N PRO A 63 -24.69 -6.40 18.58
CA PRO A 63 -24.28 -5.00 18.66
C PRO A 63 -22.82 -4.87 19.06
N ILE A 64 -22.15 -3.84 18.52
CA ILE A 64 -20.79 -3.47 18.94
C ILE A 64 -20.87 -2.34 19.95
N GLU A 65 -19.98 -2.36 20.94
CA GLU A 65 -20.09 -1.49 22.09
C GLU A 65 -18.71 -1.12 22.65
N TRP A 66 -18.52 0.16 22.94
CA TRP A 66 -17.25 0.70 23.42
C TRP A 66 -17.46 1.96 24.27
N GLU A 67 -16.40 2.35 24.96
CA GLU A 67 -16.33 3.58 25.74
C GLU A 67 -15.53 4.65 25.01
N THR A 68 -15.95 5.90 25.16
CA THR A 68 -15.19 7.09 24.79
C THR A 68 -14.11 7.42 25.84
N ALA A 69 -13.33 8.47 25.62
CA ALA A 69 -12.55 9.08 26.69
C ALA A 69 -13.47 9.69 27.76
N PRO A 70 -13.07 9.68 29.05
CA PRO A 70 -13.85 10.30 30.12
C PRO A 70 -13.98 11.80 29.91
N ILE A 71 -15.14 12.34 30.28
CA ILE A 71 -15.37 13.79 30.32
C ILE A 71 -14.59 14.38 31.52
N PRO A 72 -13.87 15.50 31.38
CA PRO A 72 -13.20 16.14 32.51
C PRO A 72 -14.17 16.52 33.64
N GLU A 73 -13.74 16.42 34.89
CA GLU A 73 -14.58 16.78 36.06
C GLU A 73 -15.06 18.24 36.00
N ASN A 74 -14.25 19.13 35.43
CA ASN A 74 -14.53 20.56 35.29
C ASN A 74 -15.13 20.92 33.90
N PHE A 75 -15.88 20.01 33.27
CA PHE A 75 -16.47 20.27 31.96
C PHE A 75 -17.63 21.28 32.03
N GLU A 76 -17.45 22.44 31.38
CA GLU A 76 -18.41 23.56 31.44
C GLU A 76 -19.23 23.77 30.17
N ALA A 77 -18.73 23.35 29.00
CA ALA A 77 -19.38 23.62 27.71
C ALA A 77 -20.77 22.96 27.59
N GLU A 78 -21.65 23.57 26.80
CA GLU A 78 -23.02 23.06 26.57
C GLU A 78 -23.04 21.70 25.84
N PHE A 79 -22.03 21.45 25.00
CA PHE A 79 -21.92 20.25 24.19
C PHE A 79 -20.51 19.68 24.22
N ALA A 80 -20.40 18.36 24.29
CA ALA A 80 -19.18 17.60 24.05
C ALA A 80 -19.23 16.94 22.67
N TYR A 81 -18.06 16.77 22.05
CA TYR A 81 -17.90 16.22 20.72
C TYR A 81 -16.96 15.02 20.78
N PHE A 82 -17.42 13.85 20.37
CA PHE A 82 -16.62 12.63 20.37
C PHE A 82 -16.26 12.22 18.95
N ILE A 83 -14.95 12.11 18.66
CA ILE A 83 -14.45 11.73 17.34
C ILE A 83 -13.89 10.31 17.30
N TRP A 84 -14.33 9.49 16.36
CA TRP A 84 -13.77 8.15 16.13
C TRP A 84 -13.76 7.82 14.63
N ALA A 85 -12.99 6.80 14.24
CA ALA A 85 -12.90 6.37 12.86
C ALA A 85 -13.85 5.19 12.64
N TYR A 86 -14.62 5.22 11.56
CA TYR A 86 -15.42 4.08 11.14
C TYR A 86 -15.47 3.98 9.61
N GLY A 87 -15.84 2.80 9.12
CA GLY A 87 -16.22 2.56 7.73
C GLY A 87 -17.59 1.89 7.64
N MET A 88 -18.23 2.00 6.47
CA MET A 88 -19.49 1.34 6.17
C MET A 88 -19.61 1.09 4.67
N ASP A 89 -20.25 -0.02 4.30
CA ASP A 89 -20.56 -0.36 2.91
C ASP A 89 -21.27 0.78 2.17
N THR A 90 -20.99 0.93 0.88
CA THR A 90 -21.76 1.81 -0.01
C THR A 90 -22.61 0.96 -0.95
N ASP A 91 -23.94 1.03 -0.80
CA ASP A 91 -24.86 0.20 -1.61
C ASP A 91 -26.17 0.94 -1.89
N VAL A 92 -26.76 0.70 -3.06
CA VAL A 92 -28.06 1.25 -3.45
C VAL A 92 -29.19 0.81 -2.52
N LYS A 93 -29.10 -0.41 -1.97
CA LYS A 93 -29.98 -0.92 -0.92
C LYS A 93 -29.59 -0.28 0.40
N ARG A 94 -30.60 0.20 1.11
CA ARG A 94 -30.44 0.93 2.35
C ARG A 94 -30.80 0.05 3.53
N PHE A 95 -29.88 -0.02 4.48
CA PHE A 95 -30.06 -0.68 5.74
C PHE A 95 -29.82 0.27 6.90
N HIS A 96 -30.55 0.09 8.00
CA HIS A 96 -30.46 0.96 9.17
C HIS A 96 -29.52 0.41 10.25
N PHE A 97 -28.86 1.36 10.91
CA PHE A 97 -28.01 1.14 12.07
C PHE A 97 -28.46 2.09 13.18
N ASP A 98 -28.65 1.55 14.37
CA ASP A 98 -29.09 2.28 15.55
C ASP A 98 -27.90 2.63 16.43
N LEU A 99 -27.73 3.91 16.74
CA LEU A 99 -26.74 4.40 17.69
C LEU A 99 -27.41 4.60 19.07
N TYR A 100 -26.86 3.93 20.08
CA TYR A 100 -27.25 4.09 21.46
C TYR A 100 -26.17 4.85 22.24
N VAL A 101 -26.62 5.71 23.15
CA VAL A 101 -25.79 6.49 24.06
C VAL A 101 -26.19 6.11 25.48
N ASN A 102 -25.26 5.59 26.26
CA ASN A 102 -25.50 5.11 27.64
C ASN A 102 -26.67 4.11 27.76
N GLY A 103 -26.85 3.27 26.73
CA GLY A 103 -27.88 2.24 26.69
C GLY A 103 -29.23 2.70 26.11
N GLU A 104 -29.42 3.98 25.82
CA GLU A 104 -30.64 4.50 25.22
C GLU A 104 -30.46 4.75 23.72
N LYS A 105 -31.42 4.28 22.90
CA LYS A 105 -31.42 4.54 21.45
C LYS A 105 -31.56 6.05 21.22
N ASN A 106 -30.53 6.66 20.62
CA ASN A 106 -30.48 8.10 20.40
C ASN A 106 -30.87 8.47 18.96
N LEU A 107 -30.30 7.79 17.95
CA LEU A 107 -30.58 8.03 16.54
C LEU A 107 -30.43 6.76 15.69
N SER A 108 -30.93 6.80 14.47
CA SER A 108 -30.75 5.77 13.45
C SER A 108 -30.15 6.39 12.20
N PHE A 109 -29.14 5.77 11.63
CA PHE A 109 -28.53 6.17 10.35
C PHE A 109 -28.49 4.97 9.40
N THR A 110 -28.01 5.17 8.19
CA THR A 110 -28.03 4.13 7.15
C THR A 110 -26.78 4.21 6.28
N ASN A 111 -26.45 3.12 5.59
CA ASN A 111 -25.39 3.14 4.59
C ASN A 111 -25.62 4.16 3.45
N PRO A 112 -24.55 4.76 2.89
CA PRO A 112 -24.64 5.64 1.74
C PRO A 112 -25.03 4.87 0.47
N ARG A 113 -25.72 5.54 -0.45
CA ARG A 113 -26.11 4.98 -1.76
C ARG A 113 -25.04 5.12 -2.83
N SER A 114 -24.17 6.12 -2.68
CA SER A 114 -23.09 6.47 -3.60
C SER A 114 -21.98 7.19 -2.83
N ASN A 115 -20.88 7.48 -3.51
CA ASN A 115 -19.74 8.22 -2.97
C ASN A 115 -19.77 9.72 -3.30
N ASP A 116 -20.93 10.24 -3.69
CA ASP A 116 -21.09 11.64 -4.11
C ASP A 116 -21.13 12.62 -2.93
N GLU A 117 -21.47 12.12 -1.73
CA GLU A 117 -21.55 12.91 -0.50
C GLU A 117 -20.30 12.65 0.36
N PRO A 118 -19.30 13.56 0.36
CA PRO A 118 -18.07 13.40 1.16
C PRO A 118 -18.28 13.75 2.65
N GLU A 119 -19.43 14.32 2.99
CA GLU A 119 -19.82 14.72 4.33
C GLU A 119 -21.34 14.60 4.47
N TRP A 120 -21.80 14.02 5.56
CA TRP A 120 -23.23 13.98 5.90
C TRP A 120 -23.44 14.06 7.41
N SER A 121 -24.66 14.42 7.82
CA SER A 121 -25.02 14.48 9.24
C SER A 121 -26.48 14.10 9.48
N ILE A 122 -26.77 13.64 10.69
CA ILE A 122 -28.10 13.26 11.13
C ILE A 122 -28.34 13.73 12.57
N ASP A 123 -29.51 14.35 12.78
CA ASP A 123 -29.96 14.77 14.10
C ASP A 123 -30.58 13.61 14.86
N GLY A 124 -30.25 13.53 16.16
CA GLY A 124 -30.81 12.59 17.11
C GLY A 124 -31.69 13.27 18.16
N LYS A 125 -31.93 12.55 19.26
CA LYS A 125 -32.68 13.08 20.40
C LYS A 125 -31.90 14.17 21.14
N ASP A 126 -32.65 15.09 21.74
CA ASP A 126 -32.15 16.07 22.73
C ASP A 126 -30.96 16.92 22.24
N GLY A 127 -30.95 17.26 20.94
CA GLY A 127 -29.88 18.08 20.34
C GLY A 127 -28.60 17.33 20.01
N THR A 128 -28.64 15.99 20.06
CA THR A 128 -27.57 15.12 19.57
C THR A 128 -27.44 15.22 18.06
N ARG A 129 -26.21 15.15 17.53
CA ARG A 129 -25.96 15.06 16.09
C ARG A 129 -24.78 14.14 15.81
N LEU A 130 -24.94 13.23 14.86
CA LEU A 130 -23.85 12.45 14.28
C LEU A 130 -23.49 13.05 12.92
N SER A 131 -22.23 13.45 12.76
CA SER A 131 -21.66 13.87 11.48
C SER A 131 -20.59 12.87 11.04
N PHE A 132 -20.46 12.64 9.74
CA PHE A 132 -19.43 11.78 9.16
C PHE A 132 -18.68 12.48 8.05
N TYR A 133 -17.35 12.39 8.09
CA TYR A 133 -16.43 13.00 7.15
C TYR A 133 -15.64 11.90 6.44
N VAL A 134 -15.93 11.69 5.15
CA VAL A 134 -15.28 10.67 4.33
C VAL A 134 -13.86 11.12 4.01
N THR A 135 -12.88 10.26 4.31
CA THR A 135 -11.45 10.54 4.06
C THR A 135 -10.76 9.45 3.25
N LEU A 136 -11.43 8.31 3.05
CA LEU A 136 -10.96 7.20 2.23
C LEU A 136 -12.17 6.52 1.57
N ILE A 137 -12.07 6.28 0.27
CA ILE A 137 -12.92 5.32 -0.45
C ILE A 137 -12.05 4.10 -0.71
N ASP A 138 -12.49 2.93 -0.24
CA ASP A 138 -11.68 1.74 -0.35
C ASP A 138 -11.69 1.09 -1.76
N LYS A 139 -10.96 -0.01 -1.90
CA LYS A 139 -10.90 -0.76 -3.16
C LYS A 139 -12.25 -1.40 -3.57
N TYR A 140 -13.18 -1.57 -2.63
CA TYR A 140 -14.52 -2.08 -2.86
C TYR A 140 -15.56 -0.96 -3.04
N LYS A 141 -15.13 0.31 -2.97
CA LYS A 141 -15.93 1.53 -3.11
C LYS A 141 -16.74 1.89 -1.88
N ASP A 142 -16.33 1.42 -0.72
CA ASP A 142 -16.97 1.70 0.56
C ASP A 142 -16.39 2.95 1.22
N GLN A 143 -17.23 3.66 1.97
CA GLN A 143 -16.83 4.90 2.64
C GLN A 143 -16.16 4.61 3.98
N MET A 144 -15.00 5.24 4.18
CA MET A 144 -14.31 5.26 5.47
C MET A 144 -13.90 6.67 5.85
N GLY A 145 -13.96 6.95 7.14
CA GLY A 145 -13.77 8.31 7.61
C GLY A 145 -13.83 8.47 9.11
N PHE A 146 -14.18 9.69 9.51
CA PHE A 146 -14.23 10.11 10.90
C PHE A 146 -15.63 10.56 11.23
N ALA A 147 -16.19 10.00 12.29
CA ALA A 147 -17.45 10.44 12.85
C ALA A 147 -17.20 11.48 13.94
N VAL A 148 -18.13 12.42 14.08
CA VAL A 148 -18.20 13.34 15.21
C VAL A 148 -19.60 13.24 15.80
N LEU A 149 -19.70 12.77 17.05
CA LEU A 149 -20.95 12.76 17.80
C LEU A 149 -20.98 13.94 18.77
N LYS A 150 -21.88 14.89 18.50
CA LYS A 150 -22.21 16.00 19.39
C LYS A 150 -23.23 15.53 20.42
N LEU A 151 -22.90 15.63 21.71
CA LEU A 151 -23.79 15.30 22.83
C LEU A 151 -24.01 16.51 23.74
N PRO A 152 -25.25 16.77 24.19
CA PRO A 152 -25.53 17.81 25.18
C PRO A 152 -24.95 17.43 26.55
N LYS A 153 -24.53 18.44 27.33
CA LYS A 153 -24.00 18.25 28.69
C LYS A 153 -24.93 17.44 29.60
N ALA A 154 -26.25 17.56 29.41
CA ALA A 154 -27.25 16.81 30.17
C ALA A 154 -27.16 15.27 30.02
N MET A 155 -26.53 14.79 28.94
CA MET A 155 -26.32 13.36 28.70
C MET A 155 -24.95 12.85 29.20
N LEU A 156 -24.17 13.72 29.84
CA LEU A 156 -22.80 13.44 30.26
C LEU A 156 -22.70 13.41 31.79
N THR A 157 -21.85 12.52 32.30
CA THR A 157 -21.45 12.49 33.70
C THR A 157 -19.98 12.89 33.79
N PRO A 158 -19.62 14.01 34.45
CA PRO A 158 -18.23 14.40 34.62
C PRO A 158 -17.41 13.30 35.29
N GLY A 159 -16.18 13.07 34.82
CA GLY A 159 -15.28 12.00 35.26
C GLY A 159 -15.52 10.66 34.56
N GLU A 160 -16.67 10.45 33.93
CA GLU A 160 -17.06 9.16 33.35
C GLU A 160 -16.97 9.17 31.81
N PRO A 161 -16.65 8.03 31.19
CA PRO A 161 -16.76 7.86 29.75
C PRO A 161 -18.23 7.73 29.31
N VAL A 162 -18.50 8.01 28.04
CA VAL A 162 -19.78 7.70 27.41
C VAL A 162 -19.72 6.31 26.81
N ARG A 163 -20.77 5.52 27.04
CA ARG A 163 -20.93 4.19 26.44
C ARG A 163 -21.67 4.33 25.12
N LEU A 164 -21.00 4.00 24.02
CA LEU A 164 -21.57 4.01 22.67
C LEU A 164 -21.83 2.58 22.20
N GLN A 165 -22.96 2.37 21.54
CA GLN A 165 -23.31 1.10 20.91
C GLN A 165 -23.88 1.33 19.52
N VAL A 166 -23.48 0.50 18.56
CA VAL A 166 -24.11 0.46 17.23
C VAL A 166 -24.69 -0.94 17.01
N ASP A 167 -25.96 -0.97 16.63
CA ASP A 167 -26.68 -2.19 16.28
C ASP A 167 -27.18 -2.12 14.84
N GLY A 168 -27.10 -3.23 14.11
CA GLY A 168 -27.57 -3.33 12.73
C GLY A 168 -28.98 -3.92 12.70
N GLU A 169 -29.82 -3.47 11.78
CA GLU A 169 -31.16 -4.03 11.67
C GLU A 169 -31.19 -5.52 11.33
N ASP A 170 -32.25 -6.23 11.73
CA ASP A 170 -32.46 -7.62 11.31
C ASP A 170 -33.21 -7.71 9.97
N ALA A 171 -32.57 -7.28 8.89
CA ALA A 171 -33.14 -7.35 7.53
C ALA A 171 -32.45 -8.39 6.63
N GLY A 172 -31.59 -9.24 7.20
CA GLY A 172 -30.89 -10.30 6.45
C GLY A 172 -29.88 -9.78 5.42
N GLY A 173 -29.46 -8.52 5.52
CA GLY A 173 -28.45 -7.91 4.66
C GLY A 173 -27.03 -8.19 5.14
N ASP A 174 -26.08 -8.22 4.21
CA ASP A 174 -24.66 -8.33 4.53
C ASP A 174 -23.97 -6.96 4.69
N ILE A 175 -24.72 -5.85 4.61
CA ILE A 175 -24.19 -4.49 4.77
C ILE A 175 -23.51 -4.35 6.12
N TRP A 176 -22.24 -3.94 6.12
CA TRP A 176 -21.43 -3.83 7.34
C TRP A 176 -21.20 -2.39 7.78
N TYR A 177 -21.09 -2.23 9.10
CA TYR A 177 -20.50 -1.07 9.77
C TYR A 177 -19.30 -1.54 10.59
N MET A 178 -18.20 -0.79 10.55
CA MET A 178 -17.00 -1.08 11.34
C MET A 178 -16.49 0.15 12.06
N THR A 179 -16.39 0.12 13.38
CA THR A 179 -15.60 1.10 14.14
C THR A 179 -14.17 0.60 14.32
N PHE A 180 -13.19 1.47 14.09
CA PHE A 180 -11.77 1.12 14.22
C PHE A 180 -11.28 1.33 15.66
N LYS A 181 -10.41 0.43 16.12
CA LYS A 181 -9.85 0.44 17.48
C LYS A 181 -8.65 1.39 17.54
N ALA A 182 -8.91 2.68 17.37
CA ALA A 182 -7.86 3.69 17.31
C ALA A 182 -8.13 4.89 18.21
N GLY A 183 -7.06 5.37 18.83
CA GLY A 183 -7.07 6.69 19.43
C GLY A 183 -6.85 7.78 18.38
N ILE A 184 -7.66 8.83 18.46
CA ILE A 184 -7.68 10.00 17.62
C ILE A 184 -7.39 11.21 18.49
N TYR A 185 -6.20 11.75 18.33
CA TYR A 185 -5.70 12.90 19.08
C TYR A 185 -5.25 13.98 18.12
N GLU A 186 -5.40 15.24 18.53
CA GLU A 186 -4.92 16.38 17.78
C GLU A 186 -3.42 16.23 17.54
N LYS A 187 -3.02 16.18 16.26
CA LYS A 187 -1.63 15.90 15.89
C LYS A 187 -1.30 16.50 14.55
N VAL A 188 -0.11 17.09 14.47
CA VAL A 188 0.52 17.44 13.20
C VAL A 188 1.82 16.69 13.09
N THR A 189 2.05 16.04 11.95
CA THR A 189 3.32 15.41 11.60
C THR A 189 3.79 15.91 10.25
N ILE A 190 5.11 16.02 10.08
CA ILE A 190 5.73 16.43 8.82
C ILE A 190 6.76 15.38 8.46
N GLU A 191 6.52 14.68 7.36
CA GLU A 191 7.39 13.61 6.86
C GLU A 191 7.85 13.92 5.44
N GLN A 192 9.09 13.54 5.13
CA GLN A 192 9.60 13.65 3.79
C GLN A 192 9.18 12.45 2.95
N GLU A 193 8.65 12.70 1.75
CA GLU A 193 8.49 11.66 0.74
C GLU A 193 9.83 11.24 0.15
N LYS A 194 9.96 9.94 -0.15
CA LYS A 194 11.16 9.36 -0.77
C LYS A 194 11.18 9.53 -2.30
N VAL A 195 10.41 10.49 -2.81
CA VAL A 195 10.29 10.80 -4.24
C VAL A 195 10.53 12.29 -4.49
N VAL A 196 10.91 12.61 -5.73
CA VAL A 196 11.01 13.98 -6.23
C VAL A 196 9.90 14.17 -7.25
N MET A 197 8.99 15.10 -6.98
CA MET A 197 7.93 15.45 -7.92
C MET A 197 8.50 16.31 -9.03
N LYS A 198 8.13 16.02 -10.29
CA LYS A 198 8.44 16.84 -11.45
C LYS A 198 7.16 17.50 -11.96
N GLU A 199 7.14 18.82 -12.03
CA GLU A 199 5.98 19.60 -12.46
C GLU A 199 6.48 20.81 -13.26
N GLU A 200 5.95 21.01 -14.46
CA GLU A 200 6.36 22.09 -15.39
C GLU A 200 7.89 22.18 -15.59
N GLY A 201 8.56 21.02 -15.64
CA GLY A 201 10.03 20.94 -15.78
C GLY A 201 10.83 21.24 -14.52
N LYS A 202 10.20 21.69 -13.44
CA LYS A 202 10.84 21.91 -12.13
C LYS A 202 10.78 20.64 -11.27
N ARG A 203 11.76 20.48 -10.40
CA ARG A 203 11.86 19.36 -9.44
C ARG A 203 11.59 19.86 -8.03
N TYR A 204 10.79 19.12 -7.28
CA TYR A 204 10.44 19.42 -5.90
C TYR A 204 10.66 18.21 -5.00
N ALA A 205 11.33 18.43 -3.88
CA ALA A 205 11.25 17.49 -2.76
C ALA A 205 9.93 17.74 -2.03
N ILE A 206 9.23 16.67 -1.63
CA ILE A 206 7.92 16.78 -1.01
C ILE A 206 8.04 16.51 0.50
N ALA A 207 7.53 17.45 1.30
CA ALA A 207 7.24 17.21 2.70
C ALA A 207 5.73 17.09 2.86
N ARG A 208 5.25 15.90 3.24
CA ARG A 208 3.84 15.64 3.55
C ARG A 208 3.56 16.07 4.98
N VAL A 209 2.65 17.02 5.14
CA VAL A 209 2.09 17.41 6.43
C VAL A 209 0.81 16.60 6.63
N GLU A 210 0.79 15.77 7.66
CA GLU A 210 -0.43 15.07 8.07
C GLU A 210 -1.01 15.74 9.30
N PHE A 211 -2.31 16.02 9.23
CA PHE A 211 -3.13 16.57 10.29
C PHE A 211 -4.06 15.48 10.80
N MET A 212 -4.17 15.39 12.11
CA MET A 212 -5.31 14.82 12.80
C MET A 212 -5.98 15.96 13.55
N HIS A 213 -7.09 16.47 13.02
CA HIS A 213 -7.75 17.67 13.54
C HIS A 213 -8.93 17.31 14.42
N LEU A 214 -8.91 17.76 15.67
CA LEU A 214 -10.01 17.62 16.62
C LEU A 214 -10.64 19.00 16.78
N GLY A 215 -11.76 19.20 16.07
CA GLY A 215 -12.48 20.46 16.08
C GLY A 215 -13.38 20.58 14.86
N ASP A 216 -14.20 21.61 14.81
CA ASP A 216 -14.97 21.95 13.62
C ASP A 216 -14.06 22.22 12.42
N LYS A 217 -14.65 22.12 11.23
CA LYS A 217 -13.98 22.44 9.97
C LYS A 217 -13.34 23.82 10.05
N ALA A 218 -12.01 23.90 9.90
CA ALA A 218 -11.25 25.12 10.16
C ALA A 218 -10.30 25.46 9.00
N PRO A 219 -10.12 26.75 8.64
CA PRO A 219 -9.08 27.14 7.69
C PRO A 219 -7.70 26.87 8.29
N CYS A 220 -6.78 26.34 7.51
CA CYS A 220 -5.40 26.11 7.91
C CYS A 220 -4.44 26.77 6.94
N GLN A 221 -3.45 27.49 7.48
CA GLN A 221 -2.34 28.04 6.72
C GLN A 221 -1.05 27.39 7.18
N VAL A 222 -0.31 26.82 6.22
CA VAL A 222 1.03 26.30 6.42
C VAL A 222 2.02 27.18 5.70
N SER A 223 3.07 27.61 6.38
CA SER A 223 4.14 28.42 5.79
C SER A 223 5.51 27.85 6.11
N VAL A 224 6.36 27.73 5.09
CA VAL A 224 7.73 27.20 5.22
C VAL A 224 8.62 27.83 4.17
N ALA A 225 9.81 28.29 4.54
CA ALA A 225 10.81 28.86 3.61
C ALA A 225 10.23 29.90 2.62
N GLY A 226 9.38 30.80 3.11
CA GLY A 226 8.72 31.85 2.29
C GLY A 226 7.54 31.36 1.44
N ARG A 227 7.26 30.05 1.39
CA ARG A 227 6.08 29.47 0.74
C ARG A 227 4.91 29.47 1.71
N LYS A 228 3.70 29.67 1.19
CA LYS A 228 2.44 29.62 1.95
C LYS A 228 1.43 28.78 1.19
N VAL A 229 0.76 27.89 1.89
CA VAL A 229 -0.32 27.04 1.37
C VAL A 229 -1.49 27.15 2.32
N ASN A 230 -2.67 27.40 1.77
CA ASN A 230 -3.92 27.44 2.54
C ASN A 230 -4.74 26.19 2.21
N THR A 231 -5.39 25.62 3.21
CA THR A 231 -6.31 24.50 3.08
C THR A 231 -7.44 24.65 4.10
N VAL A 232 -8.40 23.73 4.09
CA VAL A 232 -9.46 23.62 5.10
C VAL A 232 -9.36 22.22 5.70
N LEU A 233 -9.24 22.15 7.02
CA LEU A 233 -9.17 20.90 7.76
C LEU A 233 -10.57 20.51 8.24
N PRO A 234 -11.21 19.47 7.69
CA PRO A 234 -12.34 18.82 8.34
C PRO A 234 -11.90 18.11 9.64
N PRO A 235 -12.85 17.73 10.52
CA PRO A 235 -12.56 16.83 11.63
C PRO A 235 -11.92 15.52 11.12
N GLY A 236 -10.88 15.05 11.82
CA GLY A 236 -10.18 13.82 11.48
C GLY A 236 -8.91 14.04 10.66
N ARG A 237 -8.59 13.10 9.77
CA ARG A 237 -7.32 13.09 9.02
C ARG A 237 -7.37 14.00 7.79
N SER A 238 -6.31 14.74 7.57
CA SER A 238 -6.07 15.48 6.32
C SER A 238 -4.59 15.49 5.99
N THR A 239 -4.25 15.55 4.70
CA THR A 239 -2.85 15.63 4.25
C THR A 239 -2.65 16.85 3.35
N LEU A 240 -1.44 17.40 3.41
CA LEU A 240 -1.01 18.51 2.57
C LEU A 240 0.43 18.28 2.12
N GLU A 241 0.69 18.42 0.83
CA GLU A 241 2.03 18.33 0.29
C GLU A 241 2.69 19.72 0.19
N LEU A 242 3.82 19.88 0.87
CA LEU A 242 4.70 21.03 0.74
C LEU A 242 5.77 20.72 -0.29
N LYS A 243 5.65 21.34 -1.46
CA LYS A 243 6.70 21.36 -2.47
C LYS A 243 7.84 22.23 -1.92
N LEU A 244 9.05 21.70 -1.85
CA LEU A 244 10.29 22.38 -1.44
C LEU A 244 11.35 22.23 -2.55
N PRO A 245 12.35 23.14 -2.65
CA PRO A 245 13.48 22.95 -3.57
C PRO A 245 14.16 21.60 -3.29
N VAL A 246 14.70 20.94 -4.32
CA VAL A 246 15.60 19.78 -4.12
C VAL A 246 16.89 20.25 -3.43
N MET A 247 17.51 19.37 -2.64
CA MET A 247 18.72 19.66 -1.85
C MET A 247 19.79 18.60 -2.07
N GLU A 248 21.05 19.00 -1.89
CA GLU A 248 22.22 18.11 -1.97
C GLU A 248 22.73 17.66 -0.60
N LYS A 249 22.30 18.34 0.48
CA LYS A 249 22.65 18.01 1.87
C LYS A 249 21.42 18.08 2.77
N PRO A 250 21.43 17.39 3.92
CA PRO A 250 20.38 17.54 4.93
C PRO A 250 20.14 19.02 5.25
N THR A 251 18.88 19.45 5.15
CA THR A 251 18.47 20.85 5.28
C THR A 251 17.33 20.94 6.29
N ALA A 252 17.54 21.75 7.34
CA ALA A 252 16.54 22.00 8.37
C ALA A 252 15.52 23.05 7.91
N TYR A 253 14.25 22.78 8.20
CA TYR A 253 13.13 23.68 7.94
C TYR A 253 12.28 23.82 9.21
N THR A 254 11.51 24.91 9.25
CA THR A 254 10.49 25.12 10.28
C THR A 254 9.20 25.52 9.58
N ALA A 255 8.17 24.69 9.69
CA ALA A 255 6.85 25.02 9.20
C ALA A 255 6.10 25.80 10.29
N LYS A 256 5.53 26.97 9.96
CA LYS A 256 4.58 27.67 10.82
C LYS A 256 3.17 27.35 10.36
N ILE A 257 2.36 26.80 11.25
CA ILE A 257 1.02 26.31 10.98
C ILE A 257 0.02 27.07 11.83
N LYS A 258 -1.03 27.59 11.21
CA LYS A 258 -2.14 28.28 11.88
C LYS A 258 -3.46 27.61 11.50
N ILE A 259 -4.18 27.06 12.49
CA ILE A 259 -5.49 26.41 12.31
C ILE A 259 -6.57 27.27 12.95
N GLY A 260 -7.52 27.76 12.16
CA GLY A 260 -8.58 28.67 12.60
C GLY A 260 -8.01 29.89 13.33
N ASP A 261 -8.58 30.16 14.49
CA ASP A 261 -8.17 31.25 15.39
C ASP A 261 -7.09 30.85 16.39
N ARG A 262 -6.60 29.60 16.34
CA ARG A 262 -5.51 29.14 17.21
C ARG A 262 -4.22 29.92 16.90
N PRO A 263 -3.36 30.19 17.91
CA PRO A 263 -2.05 30.78 17.68
C PRO A 263 -1.24 29.93 16.70
N ALA A 264 -0.44 30.57 15.84
CA ALA A 264 0.44 29.82 14.95
C ALA A 264 1.49 29.06 15.76
N ALA A 265 1.74 27.80 15.42
CA ALA A 265 2.76 26.96 16.03
C ALA A 265 3.87 26.62 15.03
N GLU A 266 5.08 26.40 15.54
CA GLU A 266 6.26 26.08 14.74
C GLU A 266 6.64 24.60 14.84
N PHE A 267 6.82 23.95 13.70
CA PHE A 267 7.14 22.53 13.57
C PHE A 267 8.49 22.37 12.84
N PRO A 268 9.59 22.10 13.56
CA PRO A 268 10.88 21.85 12.94
C PRO A 268 10.91 20.45 12.29
N PHE A 269 11.51 20.36 11.11
CA PHE A 269 11.75 19.09 10.42
C PHE A 269 13.01 19.17 9.56
N THR A 270 13.58 18.03 9.18
CA THR A 270 14.79 17.96 8.34
C THR A 270 14.50 17.17 7.08
N MET A 271 14.77 17.80 5.94
CA MET A 271 14.75 17.15 4.63
C MET A 271 16.15 16.65 4.26
N LYS A 272 16.24 15.52 3.59
CA LYS A 272 17.46 14.90 3.08
C LYS A 272 17.40 14.76 1.56
N PRO A 273 18.54 14.70 0.85
CA PRO A 273 18.55 14.37 -0.57
C PRO A 273 17.84 13.04 -0.83
N VAL A 274 16.93 13.03 -1.79
CA VAL A 274 16.27 11.80 -2.24
C VAL A 274 17.23 11.06 -3.17
N LYS A 275 17.48 9.78 -2.90
CA LYS A 275 18.31 8.94 -3.76
C LYS A 275 17.61 8.72 -5.10
N GLU A 276 18.33 8.92 -6.20
CA GLU A 276 17.85 8.61 -7.53
C GLU A 276 17.91 7.08 -7.75
N TRP A 277 16.80 6.51 -8.18
CA TRP A 277 16.67 5.09 -8.48
C TRP A 277 16.28 4.91 -9.94
N THR A 278 16.93 3.97 -10.61
CA THR A 278 16.47 3.45 -11.89
C THR A 278 15.70 2.16 -11.61
N VAL A 279 14.43 2.14 -11.99
CA VAL A 279 13.56 0.96 -11.85
C VAL A 279 13.46 0.28 -13.21
N TYR A 280 13.83 -1.00 -13.26
CA TYR A 280 13.65 -1.85 -14.44
C TYR A 280 12.43 -2.74 -14.22
N LEU A 281 11.46 -2.66 -15.13
CA LEU A 281 10.26 -3.49 -15.11
C LEU A 281 10.43 -4.62 -16.12
N VAL A 282 10.38 -5.87 -15.66
CA VAL A 282 10.50 -7.08 -16.49
C VAL A 282 9.14 -7.73 -16.62
N GLN A 283 8.54 -7.65 -17.80
CA GLN A 283 7.23 -8.25 -18.06
C GLN A 283 7.41 -9.69 -18.52
N HIS A 284 6.70 -10.62 -17.88
CA HIS A 284 6.67 -12.02 -18.26
C HIS A 284 5.37 -12.64 -17.75
N THR A 285 5.12 -13.89 -18.16
CA THR A 285 4.09 -14.75 -17.58
C THR A 285 4.75 -15.99 -17.01
N HIS A 286 4.33 -16.40 -15.82
CA HIS A 286 4.82 -17.63 -15.20
C HIS A 286 4.19 -18.86 -15.86
N THR A 287 5.00 -19.88 -16.14
CA THR A 287 4.59 -21.05 -16.92
C THR A 287 4.34 -22.27 -16.03
N ASP A 288 3.10 -22.42 -15.58
CA ASP A 288 2.61 -23.52 -14.75
C ASP A 288 1.85 -24.57 -15.56
N ILE A 289 2.51 -25.68 -15.84
CA ILE A 289 1.93 -26.76 -16.64
C ILE A 289 1.31 -27.81 -15.73
N GLY A 290 0.00 -28.03 -15.87
CA GLY A 290 -0.76 -28.99 -15.06
C GLY A 290 -1.32 -28.43 -13.75
N TYR A 291 -0.77 -27.30 -13.24
CA TYR A 291 -1.38 -26.55 -12.15
C TYR A 291 -2.45 -25.59 -12.67
N THR A 292 -2.10 -24.71 -13.62
CA THR A 292 -3.05 -23.77 -14.23
C THR A 292 -4.10 -24.52 -15.06
N ARG A 293 -3.64 -25.34 -16.02
CA ARG A 293 -4.47 -26.17 -16.92
C ARG A 293 -3.67 -27.37 -17.45
N PRO A 294 -4.33 -28.40 -18.02
CA PRO A 294 -3.67 -29.49 -18.74
C PRO A 294 -2.79 -29.00 -19.91
N GLN A 295 -1.78 -29.79 -20.30
CA GLN A 295 -0.82 -29.43 -21.37
C GLN A 295 -1.49 -29.02 -22.68
N THR A 296 -2.56 -29.72 -23.05
CA THR A 296 -3.30 -29.53 -24.30
C THR A 296 -4.04 -28.18 -24.37
N GLU A 297 -4.34 -27.58 -23.21
CA GLU A 297 -4.99 -26.27 -23.13
C GLU A 297 -3.98 -25.14 -22.93
N ILE A 298 -2.98 -25.34 -22.07
CA ILE A 298 -2.04 -24.27 -21.71
C ILE A 298 -1.07 -23.94 -22.85
N LEU A 299 -0.70 -24.91 -23.70
CA LEU A 299 0.21 -24.66 -24.83
C LEU A 299 -0.39 -23.62 -25.82
N PRO A 300 -1.60 -23.82 -26.39
CA PRO A 300 -2.22 -22.80 -27.25
C PRO A 300 -2.32 -21.41 -26.61
N GLU A 301 -2.52 -21.33 -25.29
CA GLU A 301 -2.55 -20.05 -24.55
C GLU A 301 -1.20 -19.36 -24.56
N HIS A 302 -0.11 -20.05 -24.22
CA HIS A 302 1.24 -19.45 -24.28
C HIS A 302 1.63 -19.01 -25.69
N LEU A 303 1.26 -19.78 -26.72
CA LEU A 303 1.49 -19.37 -28.10
C LEU A 303 0.71 -18.08 -28.45
N ARG A 304 -0.53 -17.95 -27.96
CA ARG A 304 -1.34 -16.74 -28.14
C ARG A 304 -0.81 -15.56 -27.33
N TYR A 305 -0.25 -15.77 -26.14
CA TYR A 305 0.40 -14.71 -25.37
C TYR A 305 1.61 -14.12 -26.10
N LEU A 306 2.38 -14.97 -26.79
CA LEU A 306 3.44 -14.50 -27.68
C LEU A 306 2.91 -13.66 -28.84
N ASP A 307 1.79 -14.05 -29.45
CA ASP A 307 1.16 -13.23 -30.48
C ASP A 307 0.76 -11.84 -29.94
N TYR A 308 0.15 -11.78 -28.75
CA TYR A 308 -0.18 -10.50 -28.10
C TYR A 308 1.06 -9.68 -27.73
N ALA A 309 2.13 -10.32 -27.26
CA ALA A 309 3.38 -9.62 -26.98
C ALA A 309 3.96 -8.97 -28.25
N LEU A 310 3.88 -9.65 -29.40
CA LEU A 310 4.26 -9.06 -30.68
C LEU A 310 3.34 -7.89 -31.06
N ASP A 311 2.03 -8.02 -30.88
CA ASP A 311 1.08 -6.94 -31.19
C ASP A 311 1.34 -5.70 -30.32
N TYR A 312 1.69 -5.87 -29.06
CA TYR A 312 2.09 -4.75 -28.19
C TYR A 312 3.46 -4.18 -28.56
N CYS A 313 4.39 -5.00 -29.06
CA CYS A 313 5.64 -4.48 -29.62
C CYS A 313 5.35 -3.51 -30.76
N ASP A 314 4.53 -3.93 -31.73
CA ASP A 314 4.17 -3.13 -32.92
C ASP A 314 3.44 -1.84 -32.53
N GLN A 315 2.46 -1.93 -31.63
CA GLN A 315 1.69 -0.76 -31.16
C GLN A 315 2.56 0.32 -30.50
N THR A 316 3.76 -0.05 -30.04
CA THR A 316 4.65 0.84 -29.31
C THR A 316 5.95 1.15 -30.04
N ASP A 317 6.10 0.80 -31.32
CA ASP A 317 7.33 1.05 -32.10
C ASP A 317 7.73 2.54 -32.16
N ALA A 318 6.73 3.40 -32.29
CA ALA A 318 6.92 4.86 -32.36
C ALA A 318 7.18 5.52 -30.99
N TYR A 319 7.12 4.76 -29.89
CA TYR A 319 7.29 5.32 -28.55
C TYR A 319 8.79 5.59 -28.27
N PRO A 320 9.11 6.52 -27.34
CA PRO A 320 10.46 6.63 -26.80
C PRO A 320 10.95 5.30 -26.25
N ASP A 321 12.25 4.98 -26.37
CA ASP A 321 12.75 3.62 -26.15
C ASP A 321 12.31 2.96 -24.83
N ASN A 322 12.37 3.70 -23.71
CA ASN A 322 11.96 3.21 -22.39
C ASN A 322 10.44 2.98 -22.23
N ALA A 323 9.62 3.53 -23.12
CA ALA A 323 8.17 3.35 -23.11
C ALA A 323 7.70 2.26 -24.09
N ARG A 324 8.61 1.69 -24.88
CA ARG A 324 8.28 0.65 -25.82
C ARG A 324 8.07 -0.69 -25.08
N PHE A 325 7.03 -1.44 -25.41
CA PHE A 325 6.67 -2.70 -24.76
C PHE A 325 7.76 -3.78 -24.87
N ARG A 326 8.21 -4.39 -23.77
CA ARG A 326 9.19 -5.49 -23.80
C ARG A 326 8.63 -6.71 -23.08
N TRP A 327 8.97 -7.91 -23.56
CA TRP A 327 8.48 -9.16 -23.01
C TRP A 327 9.59 -10.18 -22.81
N THR A 328 9.57 -10.90 -21.69
CA THR A 328 10.49 -11.99 -21.39
C THR A 328 9.72 -13.31 -21.39
N CYS A 329 10.14 -14.23 -22.25
CA CYS A 329 9.66 -15.60 -22.29
C CYS A 329 10.38 -16.41 -21.20
N GLU A 330 9.75 -16.56 -20.04
CA GLU A 330 10.31 -17.29 -18.90
C GLU A 330 10.78 -18.69 -19.28
N ALA A 331 9.95 -19.49 -19.93
CA ALA A 331 10.28 -20.86 -20.35
C ALA A 331 10.47 -20.94 -21.88
N SER A 332 11.57 -21.55 -22.32
CA SER A 332 11.90 -21.72 -23.75
C SER A 332 10.99 -22.72 -24.47
N TRP A 333 10.21 -23.52 -23.75
CA TRP A 333 9.24 -24.45 -24.34
C TRP A 333 8.23 -23.77 -25.26
N ALA A 334 7.58 -22.70 -24.79
CA ALA A 334 6.55 -22.01 -25.58
C ALA A 334 7.14 -21.44 -26.88
N VAL A 335 8.35 -20.88 -26.81
CA VAL A 335 9.06 -20.36 -27.98
C VAL A 335 9.40 -21.49 -28.95
N ARG A 336 9.88 -22.63 -28.45
CA ARG A 336 10.22 -23.79 -29.30
C ARG A 336 9.00 -24.29 -30.06
N GLU A 337 7.86 -24.38 -29.39
CA GLU A 337 6.61 -24.80 -30.04
C GLU A 337 6.08 -23.73 -31.00
N TYR A 338 6.22 -22.43 -30.66
CA TYR A 338 5.87 -21.32 -31.55
C TYR A 338 6.62 -21.42 -32.88
N LEU A 339 7.94 -21.62 -32.84
CA LEU A 339 8.80 -21.76 -34.03
C LEU A 339 8.41 -22.97 -34.90
N LYS A 340 7.84 -24.03 -34.31
CA LYS A 340 7.41 -25.24 -35.03
C LYS A 340 6.02 -25.13 -35.65
N SER A 341 5.10 -24.42 -34.99
CA SER A 341 3.67 -24.47 -35.32
C SER A 341 3.12 -23.22 -35.97
N ARG A 342 3.73 -22.04 -35.76
CA ARG A 342 3.20 -20.78 -36.29
C ARG A 342 3.60 -20.57 -37.75
N PRO A 343 2.79 -19.81 -38.53
CA PRO A 343 3.15 -19.45 -39.91
C PRO A 343 4.51 -18.75 -39.97
N LYS A 344 5.22 -18.92 -41.09
CA LYS A 344 6.56 -18.34 -41.30
C LYS A 344 6.61 -16.83 -41.01
N GLU A 345 5.60 -16.08 -41.43
CA GLU A 345 5.53 -14.63 -41.20
C GLU A 345 5.54 -14.27 -39.70
N GLN A 346 4.79 -15.02 -38.87
CA GLN A 346 4.76 -14.82 -37.43
C GLN A 346 6.09 -15.24 -36.76
N VAL A 347 6.72 -16.30 -37.27
CA VAL A 347 8.05 -16.72 -36.80
C VAL A 347 9.11 -15.68 -37.13
N ASP A 348 9.12 -15.15 -38.36
CA ASP A 348 10.07 -14.11 -38.78
C ASP A 348 9.87 -12.82 -37.98
N ARG A 349 8.61 -12.46 -37.70
CA ARG A 349 8.25 -11.33 -36.82
C ARG A 349 8.79 -11.53 -35.41
N LEU A 350 8.63 -12.71 -34.81
CA LEU A 350 9.20 -13.04 -33.50
C LEU A 350 10.73 -12.91 -33.50
N LEU A 351 11.40 -13.50 -34.49
CA LEU A 351 12.87 -13.42 -34.60
C LEU A 351 13.37 -11.98 -34.72
N THR A 352 12.66 -11.15 -35.49
CA THR A 352 12.95 -9.70 -35.61
C THR A 352 12.81 -9.00 -34.26
N ARG A 353 11.70 -9.23 -33.53
CA ARG A 353 11.50 -8.62 -32.20
C ARG A 353 12.50 -9.10 -31.15
N ILE A 354 13.04 -10.31 -31.30
CA ILE A 354 14.13 -10.82 -30.49
C ILE A 354 15.44 -10.08 -30.80
N GLU A 355 15.79 -9.92 -32.09
CA GLU A 355 17.00 -9.21 -32.52
C GLU A 355 17.01 -7.74 -32.06
N GLU A 356 15.85 -7.08 -32.08
CA GLU A 356 15.66 -5.72 -31.56
C GLU A 356 15.73 -5.63 -30.01
N GLY A 357 15.77 -6.78 -29.32
CA GLY A 357 15.72 -6.87 -27.85
C GLY A 357 14.36 -6.52 -27.25
N ARG A 358 13.29 -6.53 -28.06
CA ARG A 358 11.90 -6.31 -27.61
C ARG A 358 11.34 -7.56 -26.93
N ILE A 359 11.79 -8.73 -27.39
CA ILE A 359 11.46 -10.02 -26.78
C ILE A 359 12.75 -10.70 -26.32
N GLU A 360 12.81 -11.08 -25.05
CA GLU A 360 13.88 -11.92 -24.50
C GLU A 360 13.39 -13.36 -24.35
N VAL A 361 14.26 -14.32 -24.67
CA VAL A 361 14.01 -15.75 -24.43
C VAL A 361 15.00 -16.25 -23.39
N THR A 362 14.52 -16.76 -22.26
CA THR A 362 15.42 -17.36 -21.26
C THR A 362 15.76 -18.81 -21.61
N GLY A 363 16.91 -19.30 -21.15
CA GLY A 363 17.45 -20.60 -21.56
C GLY A 363 16.88 -21.82 -20.84
N MET A 364 16.01 -21.63 -19.83
CA MET A 364 15.40 -22.75 -19.12
C MET A 364 14.25 -23.34 -19.93
N PHE A 365 14.17 -24.66 -20.02
CA PHE A 365 13.09 -25.31 -20.76
C PHE A 365 11.78 -25.28 -19.97
N PHE A 366 11.85 -25.62 -18.69
CA PHE A 366 10.78 -25.50 -17.69
C PHE A 366 11.37 -25.15 -16.33
N ASN A 367 10.52 -24.69 -15.41
CA ASN A 367 10.84 -24.61 -13.98
C ASN A 367 10.66 -26.01 -13.36
N PHE A 368 11.76 -26.74 -13.15
CA PHE A 368 11.68 -28.08 -12.55
C PHE A 368 11.83 -28.03 -11.02
N CYS A 369 11.04 -28.87 -10.33
CA CYS A 369 11.29 -29.21 -8.93
C CYS A 369 12.34 -30.34 -8.81
N GLU A 370 12.78 -30.63 -7.59
CA GLU A 370 13.95 -31.48 -7.28
C GLU A 370 13.74 -32.98 -7.56
N VAL A 371 12.58 -33.38 -8.10
CA VAL A 371 12.28 -34.79 -8.44
C VAL A 371 12.87 -35.22 -9.79
N VAL A 372 13.30 -34.27 -10.62
CA VAL A 372 13.89 -34.59 -11.93
C VAL A 372 15.32 -35.04 -11.74
N ASP A 373 15.69 -36.12 -12.42
CA ASP A 373 17.04 -36.66 -12.37
C ASP A 373 18.04 -35.77 -13.12
N GLU A 374 19.33 -36.03 -12.90
CA GLU A 374 20.41 -35.26 -13.50
C GLU A 374 20.38 -35.29 -15.03
N ALA A 375 19.98 -36.42 -15.63
CA ALA A 375 19.84 -36.57 -17.08
C ALA A 375 18.72 -35.68 -17.65
N GLY A 376 17.57 -35.58 -16.96
CA GLY A 376 16.49 -34.66 -17.28
C GLY A 376 16.91 -33.20 -17.14
N LEU A 377 17.64 -32.86 -16.07
CA LEU A 377 18.19 -31.52 -15.88
C LEU A 377 19.21 -31.14 -16.96
N ALA A 378 20.07 -32.07 -17.40
CA ALA A 378 20.98 -31.86 -18.52
C ALA A 378 20.25 -31.72 -19.87
N ALA A 379 19.16 -32.47 -20.06
CA ALA A 379 18.37 -32.41 -21.28
C ALA A 379 17.75 -31.04 -21.54
N GLN A 380 17.36 -30.32 -20.48
CA GLN A 380 16.75 -29.00 -20.59
C GLN A 380 17.71 -27.96 -21.21
N ALA A 381 19.01 -28.09 -20.96
CA ALA A 381 20.01 -27.15 -21.46
C ALA A 381 20.19 -27.22 -22.98
N ARG A 382 19.72 -28.29 -23.64
CA ARG A 382 19.84 -28.47 -25.10
C ARG A 382 19.09 -27.40 -25.88
N THR A 383 17.92 -26.95 -25.39
CA THR A 383 17.13 -25.94 -26.10
C THR A 383 17.85 -24.59 -26.18
N ALA A 384 18.62 -24.22 -25.15
CA ALA A 384 19.46 -23.03 -25.19
C ALA A 384 20.49 -23.10 -26.33
N SER A 385 21.16 -24.25 -26.52
CA SER A 385 22.10 -24.45 -27.63
C SER A 385 21.40 -24.41 -28.99
N GLN A 386 20.23 -25.06 -29.13
CA GLN A 386 19.44 -25.05 -30.37
C GLN A 386 18.99 -23.64 -30.77
N PHE A 387 18.57 -22.82 -29.80
CA PHE A 387 18.19 -21.43 -30.06
C PHE A 387 19.36 -20.59 -30.53
N ARG A 388 20.57 -20.84 -30.02
CA ARG A 388 21.77 -20.17 -30.52
C ARG A 388 22.12 -20.53 -31.97
N GLU A 389 21.88 -21.78 -32.38
CA GLU A 389 22.02 -22.18 -33.79
C GLU A 389 21.05 -21.44 -34.71
N LEU A 390 19.91 -20.97 -34.16
CA LEU A 390 18.93 -20.11 -34.84
C LEU A 390 19.21 -18.61 -34.66
N ASN A 391 20.41 -18.24 -34.17
CA ASN A 391 20.79 -16.86 -33.84
C ASN A 391 19.90 -16.17 -32.79
N ILE A 392 19.14 -16.93 -32.00
CA ILE A 392 18.40 -16.40 -30.85
C ILE A 392 19.39 -16.24 -29.68
N PRO A 393 19.61 -15.02 -29.16
CA PRO A 393 20.52 -14.79 -28.05
C PRO A 393 19.93 -15.33 -26.74
N ILE A 394 20.60 -16.29 -26.13
CA ILE A 394 20.22 -16.85 -24.82
C ILE A 394 21.32 -16.50 -23.81
N THR A 395 21.03 -15.54 -22.93
CA THR A 395 22.02 -15.03 -21.96
C THR A 395 21.60 -15.19 -20.49
N ALA A 396 20.31 -15.32 -20.23
CA ALA A 396 19.76 -15.50 -18.90
C ALA A 396 18.95 -16.81 -18.81
N ALA A 397 19.03 -17.45 -17.65
CA ALA A 397 18.12 -18.49 -17.21
C ALA A 397 17.18 -17.86 -16.18
N MET A 398 15.91 -18.27 -16.17
CA MET A 398 14.95 -17.84 -15.17
C MET A 398 14.32 -19.08 -14.53
N GLN A 399 14.29 -19.10 -13.20
CA GLN A 399 13.67 -20.17 -12.43
C GLN A 399 12.79 -19.58 -11.33
N ASN A 400 11.48 -19.67 -11.52
CA ASN A 400 10.50 -19.11 -10.60
C ASN A 400 9.61 -20.20 -9.99
N ASP A 401 9.07 -19.89 -8.81
CA ASP A 401 8.05 -20.64 -8.08
C ASP A 401 8.37 -22.07 -7.64
N VAL A 402 9.64 -22.48 -7.79
CA VAL A 402 10.15 -23.74 -7.24
C VAL A 402 11.10 -23.49 -6.08
N ASN A 403 11.30 -24.50 -5.24
CA ASN A 403 12.01 -24.38 -3.96
C ASN A 403 13.51 -24.09 -4.06
N GLY A 404 14.08 -24.20 -5.26
CA GLY A 404 15.50 -24.05 -5.50
C GLY A 404 15.84 -24.39 -6.94
N ILE A 405 17.12 -24.52 -7.23
CA ILE A 405 17.64 -24.92 -8.54
C ILE A 405 18.74 -25.97 -8.32
N GLY A 406 18.73 -27.03 -9.13
CA GLY A 406 19.69 -28.13 -8.99
C GLY A 406 21.14 -27.65 -9.19
N TRP A 407 22.03 -27.93 -8.23
CA TRP A 407 23.41 -27.42 -8.23
C TRP A 407 24.22 -27.77 -9.48
N CYS A 408 23.92 -28.93 -10.09
CA CYS A 408 24.53 -29.34 -11.36
C CYS A 408 24.28 -28.35 -12.51
N LEU A 409 23.24 -27.50 -12.45
CA LEU A 409 22.97 -26.55 -13.52
C LEU A 409 24.03 -25.45 -13.64
N ALA A 410 24.77 -25.14 -12.57
CA ALA A 410 25.94 -24.25 -12.66
C ALA A 410 27.03 -24.81 -13.60
N GLU A 411 27.17 -26.14 -13.62
CA GLU A 411 28.05 -26.86 -14.56
C GLU A 411 27.47 -26.84 -15.97
N TYR A 412 26.17 -27.15 -16.11
CA TYR A 412 25.51 -27.39 -17.39
C TYR A 412 25.22 -26.12 -18.19
N PHE A 413 25.08 -24.98 -17.53
CA PHE A 413 24.95 -23.69 -18.21
C PHE A 413 26.27 -23.20 -18.81
N HIS A 414 27.41 -23.75 -18.37
CA HIS A 414 28.68 -23.38 -18.95
C HIS A 414 28.77 -23.81 -20.42
N GLY A 415 29.20 -22.89 -21.30
CA GLY A 415 29.31 -23.16 -22.74
C GLY A 415 27.99 -23.02 -23.52
N THR A 416 26.84 -22.98 -22.85
CA THR A 416 25.54 -22.79 -23.53
C THR A 416 25.28 -21.33 -23.89
N GLY A 417 26.05 -20.37 -23.34
CA GLY A 417 25.90 -18.94 -23.57
C GLY A 417 25.16 -18.21 -22.44
N LEU A 418 24.55 -18.98 -21.54
CA LEU A 418 23.97 -18.50 -20.29
C LEU A 418 25.06 -17.89 -19.39
N LYS A 419 24.81 -16.66 -18.94
CA LYS A 419 25.68 -15.86 -18.07
C LYS A 419 25.03 -15.51 -16.74
N TYR A 420 23.70 -15.43 -16.76
CA TYR A 420 22.90 -14.98 -15.63
C TYR A 420 21.84 -16.01 -15.27
N LEU A 421 21.51 -16.07 -13.99
CA LEU A 421 20.38 -16.81 -13.47
C LEU A 421 19.55 -15.90 -12.57
N VAL A 422 18.27 -15.74 -12.89
CA VAL A 422 17.30 -15.07 -12.01
C VAL A 422 16.43 -16.12 -11.35
N MET A 423 16.27 -16.03 -10.04
CA MET A 423 15.45 -16.97 -9.27
C MET A 423 14.46 -16.28 -8.34
N GLY A 424 13.17 -16.47 -8.61
CA GLY A 424 12.06 -16.15 -7.71
C GLY A 424 11.64 -17.38 -6.93
N GLN A 425 12.48 -17.80 -5.98
CA GLN A 425 12.29 -19.05 -5.22
C GLN A 425 11.02 -19.06 -4.38
N HIS A 426 10.32 -20.19 -4.36
CA HIS A 426 9.17 -20.42 -3.50
C HIS A 426 9.58 -21.05 -2.16
N GLY A 427 9.42 -20.31 -1.06
CA GLY A 427 9.86 -20.74 0.27
C GLY A 427 8.95 -21.77 0.95
N HIS A 428 7.76 -22.06 0.42
CA HIS A 428 6.83 -22.99 1.08
C HIS A 428 7.44 -24.40 1.18
N ARG A 429 7.56 -24.87 2.43
CA ARG A 429 8.16 -26.17 2.78
C ARG A 429 9.64 -26.34 2.38
N ALA A 430 10.35 -25.25 2.12
CA ALA A 430 11.78 -25.27 1.85
C ALA A 430 12.59 -24.43 2.84
N ARG A 431 13.89 -24.72 2.92
CA ARG A 431 14.84 -23.88 3.65
C ARG A 431 15.31 -22.76 2.74
N ILE A 432 15.14 -21.52 3.19
CA ILE A 432 15.61 -20.34 2.46
C ILE A 432 17.08 -20.10 2.82
N PRO A 433 18.02 -20.12 1.86
CA PRO A 433 19.45 -20.11 2.16
C PRO A 433 19.97 -18.72 2.60
N PHE A 434 19.42 -17.62 2.08
CA PHE A 434 19.78 -16.23 2.42
C PHE A 434 18.68 -15.25 1.97
N GLY A 435 18.76 -13.98 2.40
CA GLY A 435 17.74 -12.95 2.13
C GLY A 435 17.58 -12.58 0.64
N GLN A 436 16.52 -11.84 0.31
CA GLN A 436 16.29 -11.23 -1.01
C GLN A 436 16.19 -9.70 -0.88
N PRO A 437 16.52 -8.95 -1.95
CA PRO A 437 17.21 -9.42 -3.15
C PRO A 437 18.72 -9.65 -2.89
N THR A 438 19.31 -10.69 -3.48
CA THR A 438 20.75 -10.99 -3.33
C THR A 438 21.38 -11.47 -4.64
N ALA A 439 22.48 -10.83 -5.06
CA ALA A 439 23.31 -11.31 -6.17
C ALA A 439 24.53 -12.08 -5.63
N PHE A 440 24.88 -13.20 -6.26
CA PHE A 440 25.98 -14.07 -5.84
C PHE A 440 26.58 -14.83 -7.02
N TRP A 441 27.87 -15.17 -6.92
CA TRP A 441 28.49 -16.12 -7.84
C TRP A 441 28.07 -17.53 -7.47
N TRP A 442 27.38 -18.22 -8.37
CA TRP A 442 27.01 -19.61 -8.18
C TRP A 442 28.00 -20.51 -8.91
N GLU A 443 28.75 -21.29 -8.13
CA GLU A 443 29.92 -22.05 -8.61
C GLU A 443 29.68 -23.55 -8.44
N SER A 444 30.01 -24.33 -9.47
CA SER A 444 29.99 -25.79 -9.46
C SER A 444 31.25 -26.36 -8.80
N PRO A 445 31.28 -27.66 -8.42
CA PRO A 445 32.50 -28.31 -7.90
C PRO A 445 33.73 -28.22 -8.82
N SER A 446 33.54 -28.00 -10.14
CA SER A 446 34.64 -27.86 -11.10
C SER A 446 35.18 -26.42 -11.20
N GLY A 447 34.61 -25.47 -10.44
CA GLY A 447 34.98 -24.06 -10.47
C GLY A 447 34.28 -23.25 -11.57
N LYS A 448 33.40 -23.87 -12.36
CA LYS A 448 32.56 -23.12 -13.32
C LYS A 448 31.50 -22.34 -12.57
N ARG A 449 31.30 -21.08 -12.96
CA ARG A 449 30.37 -20.19 -12.28
C ARG A 449 29.58 -19.29 -13.23
N LEU A 450 28.43 -18.85 -12.75
CA LEU A 450 27.63 -17.78 -13.35
C LEU A 450 27.12 -16.81 -12.28
N LEU A 451 26.67 -15.63 -12.69
CA LEU A 451 26.10 -14.66 -11.75
C LEU A 451 24.62 -15.00 -11.53
N ALA A 452 24.28 -15.35 -10.30
CA ALA A 452 22.91 -15.63 -9.90
C ALA A 452 22.32 -14.45 -9.12
N TYR A 453 21.02 -14.23 -9.27
CA TYR A 453 20.25 -13.21 -8.59
C TYR A 453 18.99 -13.81 -8.00
N ARG A 454 18.95 -13.90 -6.66
CA ARG A 454 17.74 -14.23 -5.90
C ARG A 454 16.90 -12.98 -5.77
N SER A 455 15.86 -12.87 -6.58
CA SER A 455 14.99 -11.70 -6.62
C SER A 455 13.89 -11.76 -5.55
N GLU A 456 13.08 -10.71 -5.47
CA GLU A 456 11.74 -10.80 -4.90
C GLU A 456 10.89 -11.84 -5.66
N HIS A 457 9.72 -12.18 -5.12
CA HIS A 457 8.76 -13.05 -5.79
C HIS A 457 8.44 -12.53 -7.21
N TYR A 458 8.31 -13.42 -8.19
CA TYR A 458 8.16 -13.05 -9.61
C TYR A 458 6.91 -12.19 -9.90
N MET A 459 5.90 -12.26 -9.03
CA MET A 459 4.70 -11.42 -9.09
C MET A 459 4.78 -10.09 -8.33
N HIS A 460 5.92 -9.75 -7.71
CA HIS A 460 6.06 -8.53 -6.91
C HIS A 460 5.69 -7.26 -7.69
N GLY A 461 6.03 -7.21 -8.99
CA GLY A 461 5.69 -6.11 -9.88
C GLY A 461 4.19 -5.88 -10.10
N ASN A 462 3.34 -6.88 -9.86
CA ASN A 462 1.88 -6.76 -10.01
C ASN A 462 1.23 -5.98 -8.86
N THR A 463 1.98 -5.74 -7.77
CA THR A 463 1.49 -5.12 -6.53
C THR A 463 2.23 -3.83 -6.17
N LEU A 464 3.07 -3.32 -7.08
CA LEU A 464 3.86 -2.09 -6.89
C LEU A 464 3.03 -0.80 -7.04
#